data_AF-F4PJV3-F1
#
_entry.id   AF-F4PJV3-F1
#
_cell.length_a   1.000
_cell.length_b   1.000
_cell.length_c   1.000
_cell.angle_alpha   90.00
_cell.angle_beta   90.00
_cell.angle_gamma   90.00
#
_symmetry.space_group_name_H-M   'P 1'
#
loop_
_entity.id
_entity.type
_entity.pdbx_description
1 polymer ?
#
loop_
_entity_poly.entity_id
_entity_poly.type
_entity_poly.pdbx_seq_one_letter_code
_entity_poly.pdbx_strand_id
1 'polypeptide(L)'
;MNISNLIPSLLGFNYRRITASKLAEAKRRASVAVVLRLASHHDGDSTSTTTTTTATATTTTKPLKVLTGFNCRCLTTDNKHSESCLRNFITSRNNITSGTTTTVEALYAKKSRGRRKGEIAFAGGHIEKGETEEQAAEREALEEVGLDLADGKQFSFIGRLNDRVTFDHIAIYTFVYLQLTEKTPPITFSDDEMEDCGWVDLDYFTKRQGGDNNNNNNNNNNKLKPANRIVDSTLFNTDVVEFQSLASMSSRRLTNPFLKQIFNSFRVPLVQLPIKTSEFRLWGLTLELTSELIKVVNGSSPIPSIQESNSRLAFFCINNPLLAIGTLTLLFGLVIPGILFYYVTNKS
;
A
#
# COMPACT_ATOMS: atom_id res chain seq x y z
N MET A 1 -12.44 -16.41 25.95
CA MET A 1 -12.18 -15.27 25.03
C MET A 1 -10.78 -15.48 24.43
N ASN A 2 -10.64 -15.60 23.11
CA ASN A 2 -9.38 -16.06 22.47
C ASN A 2 -8.37 -14.89 22.40
N ILE A 3 -7.20 -15.03 23.05
CA ILE A 3 -6.17 -13.97 23.15
C ILE A 3 -5.66 -13.52 21.77
N SER A 4 -5.71 -14.42 20.78
CA SER A 4 -5.38 -14.11 19.37
C SER A 4 -6.28 -13.02 18.74
N ASN A 5 -7.46 -12.77 19.29
CA ASN A 5 -8.37 -11.72 18.82
C ASN A 5 -8.20 -10.38 19.57
N LEU A 6 -7.49 -10.36 20.70
CA LEU A 6 -7.37 -9.18 21.57
C LEU A 6 -6.21 -8.25 21.16
N ILE A 7 -5.13 -8.80 20.61
CA ILE A 7 -3.93 -8.03 20.25
C ILE A 7 -4.11 -7.27 18.92
N PRO A 8 -4.69 -7.86 17.85
CA PRO A 8 -4.97 -7.11 16.62
C PRO A 8 -6.00 -5.98 16.81
N SER A 9 -6.91 -6.10 17.78
CA SER A 9 -7.86 -5.05 18.14
C SER A 9 -7.23 -3.92 18.97
N LEU A 10 -6.22 -4.19 19.80
CA LEU A 10 -5.51 -3.14 20.55
C LEU A 10 -4.57 -2.30 19.66
N LEU A 11 -4.04 -2.89 18.58
CA LEU A 11 -3.07 -2.23 17.69
C LEU A 11 -3.69 -1.59 16.43
N GLY A 12 -5.00 -1.75 16.22
CA GLY A 12 -5.71 -1.08 15.14
C GLY A 12 -5.56 -1.70 13.74
N PHE A 13 -5.29 -3.00 13.66
CA PHE A 13 -4.91 -3.67 12.41
C PHE A 13 -5.91 -4.76 11.96
N ASN A 14 -7.21 -4.60 12.20
CA ASN A 14 -8.21 -5.59 11.74
C ASN A 14 -8.91 -5.10 10.45
N TYR A 15 -8.34 -5.46 9.31
CA TYR A 15 -8.99 -5.34 8.00
C TYR A 15 -9.43 -6.75 7.57
N ARG A 16 -10.74 -7.03 7.61
CA ARG A 16 -11.30 -8.29 7.06
C ARG A 16 -12.01 -7.98 5.75
N ARG A 17 -12.26 -9.01 4.92
CA ARG A 17 -13.35 -8.94 3.93
C ARG A 17 -14.66 -8.85 4.70
N ILE A 18 -15.42 -7.79 4.46
CA ILE A 18 -16.48 -7.39 5.39
C ILE A 18 -17.84 -7.81 4.86
N THR A 19 -18.68 -8.33 5.75
CA THR A 19 -20.09 -8.59 5.45
C THR A 19 -20.82 -7.27 5.26
N ALA A 20 -21.84 -7.22 4.40
CA ALA A 20 -22.65 -6.02 4.19
C ALA A 20 -23.13 -5.37 5.51
N SER A 21 -23.42 -6.19 6.53
CA SER A 21 -23.80 -5.73 7.88
C SER A 21 -22.74 -4.86 8.56
N LYS A 22 -21.47 -5.26 8.52
CA LYS A 22 -20.38 -4.51 9.16
C LYS A 22 -19.99 -3.26 8.38
N LEU A 23 -20.22 -3.26 7.07
CA LEU A 23 -20.07 -2.06 6.25
C LEU A 23 -21.15 -1.02 6.59
N ALA A 24 -22.38 -1.49 6.86
CA ALA A 24 -23.47 -0.64 7.33
C ALA A 24 -23.25 -0.05 8.74
N GLU A 25 -22.44 -0.72 9.57
CA GLU A 25 -22.03 -0.22 10.90
C GLU A 25 -20.91 0.83 10.86
N ALA A 26 -20.31 1.09 9.70
CA ALA A 26 -19.22 2.05 9.59
C ALA A 26 -19.72 3.48 9.89
N LYS A 27 -19.06 4.16 10.82
CA LYS A 27 -19.42 5.53 11.23
C LYS A 27 -19.05 6.58 10.19
N ARG A 28 -18.04 6.27 9.39
CA ARG A 28 -17.50 7.14 8.35
C ARG A 28 -17.19 6.30 7.12
N ARG A 29 -17.13 6.96 5.97
CA ARG A 29 -16.94 6.34 4.67
C ARG A 29 -15.90 7.14 3.90
N ALA A 30 -15.03 6.47 3.18
CA ALA A 30 -13.98 7.08 2.39
C ALA A 30 -13.74 6.26 1.12
N SER A 31 -13.28 6.93 0.09
CA SER A 31 -13.00 6.34 -1.21
C SER A 31 -11.58 6.62 -1.65
N VAL A 32 -11.04 5.71 -2.44
CA VAL A 32 -9.65 5.73 -2.91
C VAL A 32 -9.62 5.37 -4.39
N ALA A 33 -8.87 6.15 -5.17
CA ALA A 33 -8.59 5.90 -6.57
C ALA A 33 -7.18 5.34 -6.77
N VAL A 34 -7.10 4.14 -7.33
CA VAL A 34 -5.86 3.53 -7.82
C VAL A 34 -5.77 3.80 -9.32
N VAL A 35 -4.84 4.66 -9.72
CA VAL A 35 -4.63 4.99 -11.13
C VAL A 35 -3.49 4.13 -11.69
N LEU A 36 -3.81 3.37 -12.72
CA LEU A 36 -2.87 2.54 -13.47
C LEU A 36 -2.55 3.18 -14.82
N ARG A 37 -1.31 3.03 -15.27
CA ARG A 37 -0.92 3.29 -16.66
C ARG A 37 -0.06 2.15 -17.17
N LEU A 38 0.16 2.18 -18.48
CA LEU A 38 0.99 1.20 -19.15
C LEU A 38 2.21 1.91 -19.70
N ALA A 39 3.39 1.49 -19.26
CA ALA A 39 4.65 2.07 -19.70
C ALA A 39 5.41 1.06 -20.56
N SER A 40 5.91 1.49 -21.70
CA SER A 40 6.82 0.69 -22.52
C SER A 40 8.25 0.95 -22.05
N HIS A 41 8.95 -0.10 -21.61
CA HIS A 41 10.39 -0.05 -21.40
C HIS A 41 11.10 -0.68 -22.59
N HIS A 42 12.14 -0.02 -23.09
CA HIS A 42 13.10 -0.65 -23.99
C HIS A 42 14.12 -1.42 -23.12
N ASP A 43 14.28 -2.72 -23.39
CA ASP A 43 15.14 -3.65 -22.63
C ASP A 43 16.65 -3.30 -22.65
N GLY A 44 17.04 -2.14 -23.18
CA GLY A 44 18.41 -1.61 -23.15
C GLY A 44 18.65 -0.50 -22.12
N ASP A 45 17.62 -0.03 -21.42
CA ASP A 45 17.72 1.11 -20.50
C ASP A 45 17.46 0.71 -19.04
N SER A 46 18.10 -0.37 -18.61
CA SER A 46 18.12 -0.80 -17.20
C SER A 46 18.97 0.15 -16.37
N THR A 47 18.49 1.40 -16.15
CA THR A 47 18.77 2.31 -15.01
C THR A 47 18.20 3.73 -15.18
N SER A 48 17.52 4.07 -16.29
CA SER A 48 16.97 5.42 -16.48
C SER A 48 15.49 5.53 -16.06
N THR A 49 15.25 5.82 -14.78
CA THR A 49 13.94 6.36 -14.33
C THR A 49 13.90 7.85 -14.58
N THR A 50 12.87 8.27 -15.31
CA THR A 50 12.58 9.61 -15.83
C THR A 50 12.50 10.68 -14.73
N THR A 51 13.33 11.70 -14.85
CA THR A 51 13.23 12.95 -14.09
C THR A 51 12.11 13.78 -14.68
N THR A 52 11.09 14.13 -13.89
CA THR A 52 10.17 15.20 -14.24
C THR A 52 10.96 16.50 -14.15
N THR A 53 11.51 16.96 -15.26
CA THR A 53 11.96 18.33 -15.43
C THR A 53 11.40 18.82 -16.74
N THR A 54 10.68 19.93 -16.64
CA THR A 54 10.07 20.69 -17.74
C THR A 54 11.03 20.83 -18.91
N ALA A 55 10.85 20.01 -19.95
CA ALA A 55 11.58 20.17 -21.21
C ALA A 55 10.79 19.60 -22.39
N THR A 56 10.47 20.51 -23.30
CA THR A 56 9.84 20.29 -24.61
C THR A 56 10.78 19.48 -25.50
N ALA A 57 10.51 18.19 -25.70
CA ALA A 57 11.19 17.38 -26.71
C ALA A 57 10.18 16.53 -27.49
N THR A 58 10.13 16.79 -28.80
CA THR A 58 9.22 16.16 -29.76
C THR A 58 9.87 14.90 -30.32
N THR A 59 9.72 13.76 -29.65
CA THR A 59 10.07 12.45 -30.20
C THR A 59 8.81 11.79 -30.75
N THR A 60 8.77 11.56 -32.06
CA THR A 60 7.67 10.96 -32.80
C THR A 60 7.69 9.44 -32.63
N THR A 61 7.15 8.93 -31.52
CA THR A 61 6.80 7.52 -31.38
C THR A 61 5.47 7.23 -32.08
N LYS A 62 5.43 6.09 -32.76
CA LYS A 62 4.22 5.59 -33.44
C LYS A 62 3.14 5.40 -32.37
N PRO A 63 1.94 5.99 -32.50
CA PRO A 63 0.94 5.98 -31.43
C PRO A 63 0.63 4.54 -31.06
N LEU A 64 0.75 4.21 -29.78
CA LEU A 64 0.25 2.94 -29.27
C LEU A 64 -1.21 2.87 -29.67
N LYS A 65 -1.59 1.86 -30.47
CA LYS A 65 -2.94 1.71 -31.01
C LYS A 65 -3.91 1.85 -29.84
N VAL A 66 -4.60 2.99 -29.80
CA VAL A 66 -5.35 3.48 -28.65
C VAL A 66 -6.14 2.33 -28.05
N LEU A 67 -6.12 2.18 -26.74
CA LEU A 67 -6.89 1.17 -25.99
C LEU A 67 -8.39 1.49 -26.01
N THR A 68 -8.91 1.98 -27.16
CA THR A 68 -10.32 2.16 -27.43
C THR A 68 -10.96 0.78 -27.44
N GLY A 69 -11.50 0.34 -26.30
CA GLY A 69 -12.28 -0.89 -26.29
C GLY A 69 -12.35 -1.69 -25.01
N PHE A 70 -11.67 -1.31 -23.92
CA PHE A 70 -11.98 -1.95 -22.64
C PHE A 70 -13.31 -1.43 -22.08
N ASN A 71 -14.41 -1.97 -22.61
CA ASN A 71 -15.74 -1.82 -22.06
C ASN A 71 -16.03 -3.04 -21.20
N CYS A 72 -15.66 -3.04 -19.90
CA CYS A 72 -16.28 -4.01 -19.00
C CYS A 72 -17.76 -3.62 -18.84
N ARG A 73 -18.64 -4.19 -19.67
CA ARG A 73 -20.10 -3.99 -19.61
C ARG A 73 -20.78 -4.82 -18.51
N CYS A 74 -19.99 -5.17 -17.52
CA CYS A 74 -20.32 -6.08 -16.47
C CYS A 74 -20.98 -5.27 -15.34
N LEU A 75 -22.30 -5.10 -15.40
CA LEU A 75 -23.08 -4.35 -14.40
C LEU A 75 -23.15 -5.05 -13.02
N THR A 76 -22.13 -5.83 -12.65
CA THR A 76 -22.13 -6.62 -11.41
C THR A 76 -21.43 -5.85 -10.30
N THR A 77 -22.09 -5.77 -9.14
CA THR A 77 -21.58 -5.08 -7.94
C THR A 77 -20.66 -5.98 -7.10
N ASP A 78 -20.28 -7.17 -7.61
CA ASP A 78 -19.47 -8.12 -6.88
C ASP A 78 -17.99 -8.10 -7.30
N ASN A 79 -17.09 -8.01 -6.31
CA ASN A 79 -15.64 -7.88 -6.50
C ASN A 79 -14.97 -9.08 -7.22
N LYS A 80 -15.73 -10.12 -7.60
CA LYS A 80 -15.20 -11.29 -8.30
C LYS A 80 -15.04 -11.05 -9.80
N HIS A 81 -15.83 -10.14 -10.38
CA HIS A 81 -15.84 -9.92 -11.82
C HIS A 81 -14.72 -8.96 -12.27
N SER A 82 -14.47 -7.89 -11.50
CA SER A 82 -13.39 -6.92 -11.74
C SER A 82 -12.01 -7.56 -11.83
N GLU A 83 -11.72 -8.56 -10.98
CA GLU A 83 -10.43 -9.26 -10.97
C GLU A 83 -10.19 -10.04 -12.29
N SER A 84 -11.21 -10.72 -12.80
CA SER A 84 -11.07 -11.50 -14.04
C SER A 84 -10.87 -10.60 -15.27
N CYS A 85 -11.58 -9.47 -15.34
CA CYS A 85 -11.48 -8.53 -16.45
C CYS A 85 -10.15 -7.77 -16.43
N LEU A 86 -9.69 -7.36 -15.24
CA LEU A 86 -8.36 -6.75 -15.06
C LEU A 86 -7.25 -7.75 -15.42
N ARG A 87 -7.33 -8.99 -14.95
CA ARG A 87 -6.35 -10.04 -15.31
C ARG A 87 -6.36 -10.33 -16.81
N ASN A 88 -7.53 -10.45 -17.45
CA ASN A 88 -7.64 -10.68 -18.89
C ASN A 88 -7.07 -9.53 -19.71
N PHE A 89 -7.31 -8.29 -19.29
CA PHE A 89 -6.74 -7.10 -19.92
C PHE A 89 -5.20 -7.13 -19.88
N ILE A 90 -4.63 -7.40 -18.70
CA ILE A 90 -3.17 -7.45 -18.52
C ILE A 90 -2.55 -8.63 -19.29
N THR A 91 -3.17 -9.81 -19.23
CA THR A 91 -2.69 -11.03 -19.89
C THR A 91 -2.73 -10.92 -21.41
N SER A 92 -3.82 -10.37 -21.98
CA SER A 92 -3.89 -10.10 -23.41
C SER A 92 -2.83 -9.07 -23.85
N ARG A 93 -2.50 -8.13 -22.95
CA ARG A 93 -1.39 -7.15 -23.03
C ARG A 93 -0.06 -7.77 -23.43
N ASN A 94 0.43 -8.64 -22.55
CA ASN A 94 1.77 -9.22 -22.60
C ASN A 94 2.02 -10.10 -23.84
N ASN A 95 0.96 -10.56 -24.50
CA ASN A 95 1.06 -11.40 -25.70
C ASN A 95 1.16 -10.61 -27.02
N ILE A 96 0.92 -9.29 -27.03
CA ILE A 96 0.74 -8.52 -28.27
C ILE A 96 2.03 -7.83 -28.76
N THR A 97 3.04 -7.62 -27.91
CA THR A 97 4.26 -6.88 -28.29
C THR A 97 5.51 -7.77 -28.29
N SER A 98 5.82 -8.38 -29.43
CA SER A 98 7.12 -9.01 -29.65
C SER A 98 8.25 -7.96 -29.56
N GLY A 99 8.99 -7.96 -28.46
CA GLY A 99 10.23 -7.18 -28.29
C GLY A 99 10.14 -5.86 -27.48
N THR A 100 8.99 -5.54 -26.88
CA THR A 100 8.89 -4.44 -25.89
C THR A 100 8.18 -4.92 -24.63
N THR A 101 8.86 -4.83 -23.49
CA THR A 101 8.29 -5.14 -22.19
C THR A 101 7.37 -3.99 -21.78
N THR A 102 6.05 -4.22 -21.84
CA THR A 102 5.09 -3.26 -21.29
C THR A 102 4.87 -3.59 -19.82
N THR A 103 5.11 -2.62 -18.94
CA THR A 103 4.84 -2.73 -17.50
C THR A 103 3.52 -2.05 -17.15
N VAL A 104 2.89 -2.51 -16.08
CA VAL A 104 1.75 -1.83 -15.46
C VAL A 104 2.29 -1.03 -14.29
N GLU A 105 2.10 0.28 -14.32
CA GLU A 105 2.55 1.16 -13.25
C GLU A 105 1.35 1.72 -12.48
N ALA A 106 1.49 1.86 -11.16
CA ALA A 106 0.51 2.53 -10.31
C ALA A 106 1.04 3.89 -9.81
N LEU A 107 0.17 4.89 -9.76
CA LEU A 107 0.50 6.22 -9.23
C LEU A 107 0.40 6.24 -7.70
N TYR A 108 1.45 6.73 -7.05
CA TYR A 108 1.49 7.00 -5.60
C TYR A 108 1.74 8.48 -5.37
N ALA A 109 1.08 9.06 -4.36
CA ALA A 109 1.27 10.45 -3.96
C ALA A 109 1.76 10.54 -2.50
N LYS A 110 2.49 11.60 -2.19
CA LYS A 110 3.06 11.87 -0.87
C LYS A 110 2.39 13.09 -0.26
N LYS A 111 1.81 12.94 0.93
CA LYS A 111 1.03 14.03 1.56
C LYS A 111 1.96 15.15 2.08
N SER A 112 1.65 16.41 1.78
CA SER A 112 2.47 17.58 2.11
C SER A 112 2.27 18.15 3.52
N ARG A 113 1.09 17.93 4.10
CA ARG A 113 0.65 18.58 5.35
C ARG A 113 -0.19 17.67 6.28
N GLY A 114 -0.47 18.21 7.46
CA GLY A 114 -1.33 17.59 8.47
C GLY A 114 -0.71 16.43 9.23
N ARG A 115 -1.57 15.64 9.90
CA ARG A 115 -1.16 14.50 10.75
C ARG A 115 -0.52 13.34 9.97
N ARG A 116 -0.66 13.36 8.65
CA ARG A 116 -0.19 12.34 7.71
C ARG A 116 0.90 12.86 6.77
N LYS A 117 1.52 14.01 7.09
CA LYS A 117 2.63 14.55 6.28
C LYS A 117 3.72 13.50 6.06
N GLY A 118 4.10 13.30 4.80
CA GLY A 118 5.10 12.33 4.34
C GLY A 118 4.58 10.90 4.20
N GLU A 119 3.33 10.61 4.57
CA GLU A 119 2.71 9.30 4.30
C GLU A 119 2.45 9.16 2.79
N ILE A 120 2.70 7.96 2.26
CA ILE A 120 2.43 7.61 0.87
C ILE A 120 1.03 7.00 0.77
N ALA A 121 0.23 7.55 -0.13
CA ALA A 121 -1.16 7.15 -0.34
C ALA A 121 -1.54 7.15 -1.82
N PHE A 122 -2.59 6.41 -2.12
CA PHE A 122 -3.39 6.64 -3.31
C PHE A 122 -4.26 7.88 -3.10
N ALA A 123 -4.72 8.50 -4.20
CA ALA A 123 -5.63 9.63 -4.09
C ALA A 123 -6.94 9.19 -3.42
N GLY A 124 -7.45 9.97 -2.48
CA GLY A 124 -8.69 9.61 -1.80
C GLY A 124 -8.96 10.30 -0.47
N GLY A 125 -10.24 10.35 -0.13
CA GLY A 125 -10.74 11.08 1.02
C GLY A 125 -12.17 10.69 1.40
N HIS A 126 -12.83 11.59 2.12
CA HIS A 126 -14.16 11.33 2.69
C HIS A 126 -15.23 11.36 1.60
N ILE A 127 -16.24 10.50 1.70
CA ILE A 127 -17.40 10.57 0.81
C ILE A 127 -18.34 11.67 1.30
N GLU A 128 -18.64 12.64 0.44
CA GLU A 128 -19.49 13.77 0.78
C GLU A 128 -21.00 13.44 0.71
N LYS A 129 -21.82 14.36 1.23
CA LYS A 129 -23.28 14.16 1.25
C LYS A 129 -23.84 14.24 -0.17
N GLY A 130 -24.44 13.14 -0.61
CA GLY A 130 -25.08 13.04 -1.94
C GLY A 130 -24.14 12.51 -3.02
N GLU A 131 -22.89 12.23 -2.66
CA GLU A 131 -21.87 11.65 -3.54
C GLU A 131 -21.90 10.11 -3.47
N THR A 132 -21.72 9.43 -4.61
CA THR A 132 -21.44 7.99 -4.62
C THR A 132 -20.01 7.71 -4.20
N GLU A 133 -19.70 6.47 -3.86
CA GLU A 133 -18.33 6.12 -3.47
C GLU A 133 -17.35 6.28 -4.63
N GLU A 134 -17.81 6.07 -5.87
CA GLU A 134 -17.01 6.26 -7.09
C GLU A 134 -16.74 7.74 -7.36
N GLN A 135 -17.78 8.58 -7.29
CA GLN A 135 -17.66 10.03 -7.46
C GLN A 135 -16.66 10.63 -6.47
N ALA A 136 -16.67 10.15 -5.22
CA ALA A 136 -15.69 10.56 -4.22
C ALA A 136 -14.26 10.20 -4.62
N ALA A 137 -14.03 9.03 -5.21
CA ALA A 137 -12.69 8.65 -5.68
C ALA A 137 -12.23 9.55 -6.84
N GLU A 138 -13.13 9.88 -7.77
CA GLU A 138 -12.85 10.74 -8.93
C GLU A 138 -12.58 12.19 -8.53
N ARG A 139 -13.41 12.75 -7.65
CA ARG A 139 -13.23 14.10 -7.10
C ARG A 139 -11.89 14.23 -6.39
N GLU A 140 -11.58 13.30 -5.48
CA GLU A 140 -10.32 13.34 -4.72
C GLU A 140 -9.10 13.16 -5.63
N ALA A 141 -9.18 12.36 -6.70
CA ALA A 141 -8.11 12.27 -7.69
C ALA A 141 -7.91 13.57 -8.47
N LEU A 142 -9.00 14.27 -8.80
CA LEU A 142 -8.93 15.57 -9.44
C LEU A 142 -8.34 16.63 -8.49
N GLU A 143 -8.75 16.64 -7.22
CA GLU A 143 -8.33 17.61 -6.21
C GLU A 143 -6.88 17.39 -5.75
N GLU A 144 -6.47 16.14 -5.49
CA GLU A 144 -5.16 15.83 -4.92
C GLU A 144 -4.05 15.74 -5.98
N VAL A 145 -4.35 15.24 -7.19
CA VAL A 145 -3.33 14.98 -8.25
C VAL A 145 -3.70 15.54 -9.64
N GLY A 146 -4.83 16.22 -9.78
CA GLY A 146 -5.21 16.91 -11.03
C GLY A 146 -5.67 15.97 -12.14
N LEU A 147 -5.99 14.70 -11.83
CA LEU A 147 -6.42 13.73 -12.82
C LEU A 147 -7.94 13.65 -12.87
N ASP A 148 -8.53 14.08 -13.99
CA ASP A 148 -9.96 13.92 -14.26
C ASP A 148 -10.27 12.48 -14.69
N LEU A 149 -10.53 11.62 -13.70
CA LEU A 149 -10.83 10.21 -13.93
C LEU A 149 -12.20 9.98 -14.58
N ALA A 150 -13.09 10.98 -14.57
CA ALA A 150 -14.39 10.94 -15.23
C ALA A 150 -14.29 11.19 -16.74
N ASP A 151 -13.15 11.71 -17.24
CA ASP A 151 -12.91 11.81 -18.69
C ASP A 151 -12.64 10.42 -19.30
N GLY A 152 -13.71 9.80 -19.78
CA GLY A 152 -13.70 8.51 -20.47
C GLY A 152 -12.82 8.42 -21.72
N LYS A 153 -12.27 9.54 -22.21
CA LYS A 153 -11.26 9.53 -23.29
C LYS A 153 -9.85 9.29 -22.76
N GLN A 154 -9.58 9.71 -21.53
CA GLN A 154 -8.27 9.64 -20.89
C GLN A 154 -8.17 8.45 -19.94
N PHE A 155 -9.25 8.12 -19.25
CA PHE A 155 -9.29 7.06 -18.26
C PHE A 155 -10.48 6.12 -18.49
N SER A 156 -10.32 4.87 -18.07
CA SER A 156 -11.40 3.90 -17.96
C SER A 156 -11.44 3.36 -16.54
N PHE A 157 -12.61 3.38 -15.93
CA PHE A 157 -12.86 2.53 -14.77
C PHE A 157 -12.74 1.06 -15.19
N ILE A 158 -11.92 0.29 -14.47
CA ILE A 158 -11.63 -1.12 -14.80
C ILE A 158 -12.03 -2.09 -13.68
N GLY A 159 -12.44 -1.57 -12.52
CA GLY A 159 -12.99 -2.38 -11.44
C GLY A 159 -12.66 -1.86 -10.04
N ARG A 160 -12.98 -2.67 -9.03
CA ARG A 160 -12.75 -2.35 -7.61
C ARG A 160 -12.00 -3.46 -6.89
N LEU A 161 -11.25 -3.06 -5.87
CA LEU A 161 -10.70 -3.99 -4.87
C LEU A 161 -11.74 -4.27 -3.77
N ASN A 162 -11.43 -5.20 -2.86
CA ASN A 162 -12.36 -5.51 -1.79
C ASN A 162 -12.52 -4.35 -0.81
N ASP A 163 -13.77 -4.02 -0.51
CA ASP A 163 -14.11 -3.06 0.53
C ASP A 163 -13.57 -3.51 1.90
N ARG A 164 -13.14 -2.52 2.69
CA ARG A 164 -12.54 -2.73 4.00
C ARG A 164 -13.13 -1.77 5.01
N VAL A 165 -13.04 -2.12 6.29
CA VAL A 165 -13.32 -1.20 7.38
C VAL A 165 -12.07 -1.13 8.22
N THR A 166 -11.58 0.09 8.41
CA THR A 166 -10.46 0.39 9.30
C THR A 166 -10.85 0.13 10.74
N PHE A 167 -9.85 0.06 11.62
CA PHE A 167 -10.10 -0.06 13.05
C PHE A 167 -10.93 1.10 13.63
N ASP A 168 -10.79 2.31 13.10
CA ASP A 168 -11.57 3.47 13.50
C ASP A 168 -12.95 3.55 12.81
N HIS A 169 -13.46 2.40 12.36
CA HIS A 169 -14.78 2.19 11.77
C HIS A 169 -15.02 3.07 10.52
N ILE A 170 -14.00 3.27 9.70
CA ILE A 170 -14.12 3.91 8.40
C ILE A 170 -14.24 2.82 7.33
N ALA A 171 -15.35 2.80 6.59
CA ALA A 171 -15.46 2.01 5.38
C ALA A 171 -14.61 2.63 4.27
N ILE A 172 -13.70 1.84 3.69
CA ILE A 172 -12.82 2.22 2.57
C ILE A 172 -13.28 1.47 1.33
N TYR A 173 -13.59 2.25 0.29
CA TYR A 173 -13.93 1.78 -1.04
C TYR A 173 -12.76 2.08 -1.98
N THR A 174 -12.36 1.12 -2.82
CA THR A 174 -11.18 1.29 -3.67
C THR A 174 -11.51 0.98 -5.12
N PHE A 175 -11.37 1.99 -5.96
CA PHE A 175 -11.67 1.99 -7.39
C PHE A 175 -10.37 2.00 -8.18
N VAL A 176 -10.33 1.25 -9.27
CA VAL A 176 -9.15 1.10 -10.11
C VAL A 176 -9.47 1.67 -11.49
N TYR A 177 -8.63 2.59 -11.93
CA TYR A 177 -8.72 3.27 -13.21
C TYR A 177 -7.50 2.97 -14.06
N LEU A 178 -7.70 2.93 -15.37
CA LEU A 178 -6.66 2.72 -16.35
C LEU A 178 -6.56 3.92 -17.28
N GLN A 179 -5.36 4.48 -17.40
CA GLN A 179 -5.05 5.48 -18.41
C GLN A 179 -5.07 4.85 -19.82
N LEU A 180 -5.84 5.46 -20.72
CA LEU A 180 -6.04 5.02 -22.11
C LEU A 180 -5.10 5.72 -23.09
N THR A 181 -4.58 6.89 -22.71
CA THR A 181 -3.67 7.70 -23.53
C THR A 181 -2.21 7.31 -23.30
N GLU A 182 -1.38 7.47 -24.34
CA GLU A 182 0.06 7.24 -24.23
C GLU A 182 0.73 8.29 -23.34
N LYS A 183 0.31 9.56 -23.46
CA LYS A 183 0.80 10.65 -22.63
C LYS A 183 -0.06 10.76 -21.38
N THR A 184 0.61 10.74 -20.23
CA THR A 184 -0.01 11.01 -18.93
C THR A 184 -0.43 12.48 -18.90
N PRO A 185 -1.67 12.80 -18.49
CA PRO A 185 -2.08 14.19 -18.29
C PRO A 185 -1.17 14.87 -17.25
N PRO A 186 -0.96 16.19 -17.32
CA PRO A 186 -0.12 16.87 -16.33
C PRO A 186 -0.64 16.63 -14.92
N ILE A 187 0.22 16.08 -14.05
CA ILE A 187 -0.09 15.94 -12.63
C ILE A 187 0.05 17.32 -12.01
N THR A 188 -1.03 17.80 -11.40
CA THR A 188 -1.05 19.08 -10.69
C THR A 188 -1.51 18.83 -9.27
N PHE A 189 -0.67 19.20 -8.31
CA PHE A 189 -1.01 19.04 -6.90
C PHE A 189 -1.78 20.27 -6.45
N SER A 190 -2.76 20.04 -5.57
CA SER A 190 -3.15 21.10 -4.65
C SER A 190 -1.97 21.35 -3.70
N ASP A 191 -1.44 22.58 -3.70
CA ASP A 191 -0.23 22.99 -2.94
C ASP A 191 -0.31 22.66 -1.43
N ASP A 192 -1.51 22.37 -0.93
CA ASP A 192 -1.79 22.12 0.48
C ASP A 192 -1.95 20.65 0.88
N GLU A 193 -2.06 19.70 -0.07
CA GLU A 193 -2.33 18.30 0.27
C GLU A 193 -1.25 17.32 -0.18
N MET A 194 -0.65 17.53 -1.35
CA MET A 194 0.38 16.65 -1.92
C MET A 194 1.67 17.41 -2.23
N GLU A 195 2.82 16.79 -1.96
CA GLU A 195 4.14 17.39 -2.20
C GLU A 195 4.95 16.69 -3.29
N ASP A 196 4.61 15.43 -3.61
CA ASP A 196 5.33 14.62 -4.57
C ASP A 196 4.47 13.46 -5.06
N CYS A 197 4.79 12.90 -6.23
CA CYS A 197 4.18 11.67 -6.72
C CYS A 197 5.15 10.87 -7.57
N GLY A 198 4.86 9.59 -7.75
CA GLY A 198 5.63 8.75 -8.64
C GLY A 198 4.85 7.54 -9.12
N TRP A 199 5.19 7.13 -10.34
CA TRP A 199 4.71 5.90 -10.93
C TRP A 199 5.64 4.75 -10.54
N VAL A 200 5.06 3.62 -10.16
CA VAL A 200 5.82 2.43 -9.76
C VAL A 200 5.32 1.22 -10.54
N ASP A 201 6.23 0.58 -11.26
CA ASP A 201 6.02 -0.73 -11.90
C ASP A 201 5.52 -1.75 -10.88
N LEU A 202 4.38 -2.39 -11.12
CA LEU A 202 3.83 -3.41 -10.24
C LEU A 202 4.73 -4.65 -10.15
N ASP A 203 5.54 -4.91 -11.17
CA ASP A 203 6.53 -5.98 -11.11
C ASP A 203 7.68 -5.68 -10.14
N TYR A 204 7.88 -4.42 -9.74
CA TYR A 204 8.82 -4.06 -8.68
C TYR A 204 8.59 -4.88 -7.41
N PHE A 205 7.32 -5.16 -7.10
CA PHE A 205 6.96 -5.89 -5.90
C PHE A 205 7.14 -7.40 -6.04
N THR A 206 7.12 -7.95 -7.26
CA THR A 206 7.21 -9.39 -7.51
C THR A 206 8.59 -9.87 -7.94
N LYS A 207 9.35 -9.03 -8.66
CA LYS A 207 10.70 -9.34 -9.13
C LYS A 207 11.61 -9.60 -7.93
N ARG A 208 12.18 -10.80 -7.85
CA ARG A 208 13.28 -11.08 -6.92
C ARG A 208 14.41 -10.10 -7.22
N GLN A 209 14.85 -9.34 -6.22
CA GLN A 209 16.09 -8.58 -6.31
C GLN A 209 17.22 -9.61 -6.26
N GLY A 210 17.37 -10.37 -7.35
CA GLY A 210 18.40 -11.38 -7.48
C GLY A 210 19.74 -10.69 -7.40
N GLY A 211 20.47 -10.98 -6.32
CA GLY A 211 21.86 -10.60 -6.18
C GLY A 211 22.64 -10.94 -7.44
N ASP A 212 23.59 -10.08 -7.77
CA ASP A 212 24.67 -10.39 -8.67
C ASP A 212 25.13 -11.81 -8.40
N ASN A 213 24.90 -12.70 -9.37
CA ASN A 213 25.55 -14.00 -9.47
C ASN A 213 27.04 -13.79 -9.78
N ASN A 214 27.75 -12.98 -8.99
CA ASN A 214 29.19 -13.02 -8.93
C ASN A 214 29.56 -14.16 -7.99
N ASN A 215 29.47 -15.34 -8.58
CA ASN A 215 30.04 -16.59 -8.09
C ASN A 215 31.58 -16.49 -8.16
N ASN A 216 32.16 -15.56 -7.41
CA ASN A 216 33.58 -15.62 -7.08
C ASN A 216 33.70 -16.39 -5.78
N ASN A 217 33.78 -17.71 -5.95
CA ASN A 217 34.50 -18.59 -5.04
C ASN A 217 35.83 -17.91 -4.67
N ASN A 218 35.91 -17.38 -3.45
CA ASN A 218 37.16 -17.26 -2.72
C ASN A 218 36.89 -17.19 -1.22
N ASN A 219 36.87 -18.38 -0.62
CA ASN A 219 37.61 -18.74 0.58
C ASN A 219 37.69 -17.78 1.78
N ASN A 220 37.29 -18.36 2.92
CA ASN A 220 37.95 -18.36 4.24
C ASN A 220 37.40 -17.48 5.38
N ASN A 221 36.84 -18.22 6.35
CA ASN A 221 37.04 -18.14 7.79
C ASN A 221 36.30 -17.10 8.66
N ASN A 222 35.63 -17.70 9.66
CA ASN A 222 35.34 -17.21 11.01
C ASN A 222 34.28 -16.11 11.17
N LYS A 223 33.16 -16.48 11.82
CA LYS A 223 32.91 -16.19 13.26
C LYS A 223 31.45 -16.52 13.58
N LEU A 224 31.23 -17.51 14.44
CA LEU A 224 29.91 -17.83 14.99
C LEU A 224 29.26 -16.57 15.58
N LYS A 225 28.06 -16.23 15.08
CA LYS A 225 27.09 -15.35 15.73
C LYS A 225 25.84 -16.17 16.05
N PRO A 226 25.16 -15.88 17.17
CA PRO A 226 24.29 -16.84 17.85
C PRO A 226 23.00 -17.12 17.08
N ALA A 227 22.55 -18.36 17.23
CA ALA A 227 21.34 -18.94 16.66
C ALA A 227 20.08 -18.21 17.17
N ASN A 228 19.41 -17.49 16.27
CA ASN A 228 17.99 -17.13 16.38
C ASN A 228 17.40 -16.86 14.99
N ARG A 229 17.70 -17.77 14.05
CA ARG A 229 17.21 -17.72 12.66
C ARG A 229 16.35 -18.95 12.39
N ILE A 230 15.18 -19.00 13.04
CA ILE A 230 14.07 -19.88 12.63
C ILE A 230 12.89 -18.97 12.28
N VAL A 231 13.00 -18.34 11.12
CA VAL A 231 11.85 -18.03 10.28
C VAL A 231 12.31 -18.34 8.87
N ASP A 232 11.65 -19.30 8.25
CA ASP A 232 11.99 -19.82 6.93
C ASP A 232 11.88 -18.69 5.89
N SER A 233 13.01 -18.06 5.59
CA SER A 233 13.13 -16.90 4.70
C SER A 233 13.09 -17.30 3.22
N THR A 234 12.78 -18.56 2.90
CA THR A 234 12.87 -19.12 1.55
C THR A 234 11.62 -18.90 0.71
N LEU A 235 10.48 -18.52 1.32
CA LEU A 235 9.18 -18.45 0.66
C LEU A 235 8.72 -17.04 0.24
N PHE A 236 9.41 -15.99 0.68
CA PHE A 236 9.08 -14.62 0.30
C PHE A 236 10.26 -13.98 -0.42
N ASN A 237 9.94 -13.12 -1.38
CA ASN A 237 10.90 -12.19 -1.93
C ASN A 237 11.18 -11.11 -0.87
N THR A 238 12.05 -11.43 0.09
CA THR A 238 12.32 -10.65 1.30
C THR A 238 13.02 -9.33 1.04
N ASP A 239 13.51 -9.12 -0.18
CA ASP A 239 14.43 -8.01 -0.46
C ASP A 239 13.70 -6.68 -0.62
N VAL A 240 12.39 -6.72 -0.93
CA VAL A 240 11.56 -5.51 -1.13
C VAL A 240 10.81 -5.13 0.16
N VAL A 241 10.47 -6.10 1.00
CA VAL A 241 9.68 -5.87 2.22
C VAL A 241 10.62 -5.81 3.43
N GLU A 242 10.89 -4.59 3.88
CA GLU A 242 11.55 -4.34 5.15
C GLU A 242 10.56 -4.44 6.31
N PHE A 243 11.08 -4.75 7.50
CA PHE A 243 10.28 -4.76 8.73
C PHE A 243 10.82 -3.71 9.68
N GLN A 244 10.08 -2.62 9.86
CA GLN A 244 10.46 -1.52 10.74
C GLN A 244 9.64 -1.53 12.04
N SER A 245 10.22 -1.02 13.11
CA SER A 245 9.53 -0.85 14.40
C SER A 245 8.33 0.09 14.24
N LEU A 246 7.20 -0.23 14.88
CA LEU A 246 6.05 0.68 14.89
C LEU A 246 6.39 1.99 15.58
N ALA A 247 7.31 1.98 16.55
CA ALA A 247 7.77 3.19 17.21
C ALA A 247 8.56 4.10 16.26
N SER A 248 9.35 3.56 15.32
CA SER A 248 10.04 4.40 14.31
C SER A 248 9.05 5.01 13.32
N MET A 249 7.96 4.32 13.00
CA MET A 249 6.89 4.83 12.14
C MET A 249 5.99 5.85 12.85
N SER A 250 5.73 5.63 14.14
CA SER A 250 4.81 6.43 14.96
C SER A 250 5.55 7.48 15.83
N SER A 251 6.82 7.78 15.53
CA SER A 251 7.69 8.61 16.39
C SER A 251 7.13 10.01 16.68
N ARG A 252 6.22 10.53 15.85
CA ARG A 252 5.53 11.81 16.10
C ARG A 252 4.31 11.70 17.03
N ARG A 253 3.81 10.49 17.31
CA ARG A 253 2.56 10.24 18.04
C ARG A 253 2.77 9.61 19.43
N LEU A 254 3.96 9.12 19.74
CA LEU A 254 4.25 8.42 21.00
C LEU A 254 5.25 9.21 21.86
N THR A 255 4.73 10.05 22.76
CA THR A 255 5.55 10.78 23.75
C THR A 255 5.90 9.93 24.97
N ASN A 256 5.15 8.85 25.24
CA ASN A 256 5.38 7.99 26.39
C ASN A 256 6.53 6.99 26.11
N PRO A 257 7.62 7.01 26.91
CA PRO A 257 8.80 6.17 26.66
C PRO A 257 8.51 4.67 26.82
N PHE A 258 7.57 4.29 27.67
CA PHE A 258 7.18 2.90 27.84
C PHE A 258 6.38 2.38 26.66
N LEU A 259 5.41 3.15 26.16
CA LEU A 259 4.72 2.80 24.92
C LEU A 259 5.72 2.70 23.77
N LYS A 260 6.67 3.63 23.67
CA LYS A 260 7.75 3.57 22.67
C LYS A 260 8.54 2.25 22.75
N GLN A 261 8.83 1.76 23.96
CA GLN A 261 9.52 0.48 24.17
C GLN A 261 8.68 -0.73 23.71
N ILE A 262 7.38 -0.74 24.00
CA ILE A 262 6.47 -1.78 23.51
C ILE A 262 6.38 -1.72 21.98
N PHE A 263 6.16 -0.53 21.41
CA PHE A 263 6.05 -0.33 19.97
C PHE A 263 7.36 -0.61 19.23
N ASN A 264 8.51 -0.58 19.90
CA ASN A 264 9.78 -1.04 19.35
C ASN A 264 9.84 -2.55 19.11
N SER A 265 9.02 -3.33 19.82
CA SER A 265 8.93 -4.77 19.65
C SER A 265 8.00 -5.16 18.50
N PHE A 266 7.08 -4.26 18.13
CA PHE A 266 6.17 -4.46 17.02
C PHE A 266 6.83 -4.09 15.71
N ARG A 267 6.98 -5.07 14.82
CA ARG A 267 7.48 -4.84 13.45
C ARG A 267 6.33 -4.83 12.46
N VAL A 268 6.30 -3.82 11.61
CA VAL A 268 5.33 -3.71 10.51
C VAL A 268 6.04 -3.82 9.17
N PRO A 269 5.40 -4.43 8.17
CA PRO A 269 5.93 -4.45 6.82
C PRO A 269 5.97 -3.04 6.24
N LEU A 270 7.07 -2.74 5.56
CA LEU A 270 7.33 -1.48 4.90
C LEU A 270 8.04 -1.77 3.58
N VAL A 271 7.65 -1.04 2.53
CA VAL A 271 8.29 -1.15 1.21
C VAL A 271 8.80 0.23 0.82
N GLN A 272 10.08 0.32 0.49
CA GLN A 272 10.66 1.53 -0.10
C GLN A 272 10.35 1.52 -1.60
N LEU A 273 9.67 2.55 -2.11
CA LEU A 273 9.37 2.64 -3.55
C LEU A 273 10.56 3.26 -4.31
N PRO A 274 10.80 2.84 -5.57
CA PRO A 274 11.93 3.28 -6.39
C PRO A 274 11.67 4.64 -7.07
N ILE A 275 11.17 5.62 -6.32
CA ILE A 275 10.89 6.97 -6.82
C ILE A 275 12.08 7.87 -6.47
N LYS A 276 12.67 8.54 -7.48
CA LYS A 276 13.92 9.30 -7.32
C LYS A 276 13.74 10.67 -6.67
N THR A 277 12.55 11.26 -6.77
CA THR A 277 12.29 12.64 -6.34
C THR A 277 12.33 12.80 -4.83
N SER A 278 11.85 11.81 -4.08
CA SER A 278 11.97 11.79 -2.63
C SER A 278 11.88 10.37 -2.06
N GLU A 279 12.02 10.25 -0.75
CA GLU A 279 11.85 8.96 -0.07
C GLU A 279 10.37 8.60 0.03
N PHE A 280 9.96 7.52 -0.66
CA PHE A 280 8.62 6.95 -0.61
C PHE A 280 8.59 5.64 0.17
N ARG A 281 8.16 5.70 1.43
CA ARG A 281 7.98 4.50 2.27
C ARG A 281 6.50 4.12 2.34
N LEU A 282 6.16 2.99 1.74
CA LEU A 282 4.82 2.44 1.71
C LEU A 282 4.59 1.52 2.92
N TRP A 283 3.55 1.79 3.69
CA TRP A 283 3.16 0.99 4.86
C TRP A 283 1.66 1.11 5.13
N GLY A 284 1.13 0.34 6.08
CA GLY A 284 -0.25 0.46 6.54
C GLY A 284 -1.29 0.13 5.46
N LEU A 285 -2.37 0.93 5.40
CA LEU A 285 -3.50 0.70 4.51
C LEU A 285 -3.08 0.73 3.02
N THR A 286 -2.26 1.71 2.62
CA THR A 286 -1.81 1.82 1.22
C THR A 286 -1.01 0.58 0.81
N LEU A 287 -0.09 0.10 1.65
CA LEU A 287 0.66 -1.14 1.38
C LEU A 287 -0.26 -2.36 1.23
N GLU A 288 -1.32 -2.42 2.03
CA GLU A 288 -2.28 -3.51 1.99
C GLU A 288 -3.18 -3.44 0.73
N LEU A 289 -3.55 -2.24 0.28
CA LEU A 289 -4.26 -2.03 -0.99
C LEU A 289 -3.35 -2.40 -2.17
N THR A 290 -2.08 -2.00 -2.14
CA THR A 290 -1.07 -2.41 -3.11
C THR A 290 -0.88 -3.92 -3.15
N SER A 291 -0.79 -4.59 -1.99
CA SER A 291 -0.69 -6.06 -1.94
C SER A 291 -1.90 -6.75 -2.59
N GLU A 292 -3.11 -6.23 -2.34
CA GLU A 292 -4.31 -6.76 -2.98
C GLU A 292 -4.33 -6.53 -4.49
N LEU A 293 -3.94 -5.33 -4.94
CA LEU A 293 -3.79 -5.01 -6.35
C LEU A 293 -2.82 -5.98 -7.03
N ILE A 294 -1.64 -6.19 -6.45
CA ILE A 294 -0.65 -7.14 -6.98
C ILE A 294 -1.22 -8.55 -7.02
N LYS A 295 -1.96 -8.97 -5.99
CA LYS A 295 -2.59 -10.28 -5.96
C LYS A 295 -3.64 -10.44 -7.07
N VAL A 296 -4.44 -9.41 -7.32
CA VAL A 296 -5.41 -9.39 -8.42
C VAL A 296 -4.69 -9.51 -9.77
N VAL A 297 -3.66 -8.71 -9.98
CA VAL A 297 -2.89 -8.65 -11.24
C VAL A 297 -2.10 -9.95 -11.48
N ASN A 298 -1.32 -10.41 -10.50
CA ASN A 298 -0.35 -11.50 -10.63
C ASN A 298 -0.82 -12.85 -10.04
N GLY A 299 -2.03 -12.91 -9.46
CA GLY A 299 -2.57 -14.11 -8.80
C GLY A 299 -2.01 -14.37 -7.39
N SER A 300 -0.88 -13.76 -7.05
CA SER A 300 -0.26 -13.81 -5.73
C SER A 300 0.44 -12.48 -5.42
N SER A 301 0.65 -12.21 -4.13
CA SER A 301 1.41 -11.05 -3.69
C SER A 301 2.47 -11.50 -2.68
N PRO A 302 3.74 -11.09 -2.84
CA PRO A 302 4.79 -11.38 -1.87
C PRO A 302 4.72 -10.47 -0.64
N ILE A 303 3.89 -9.42 -0.69
CA ILE A 303 3.69 -8.51 0.43
C ILE A 303 2.74 -9.18 1.42
N PRO A 304 3.19 -9.48 2.65
CA PRO A 304 2.36 -10.17 3.63
C PRO A 304 1.13 -9.32 3.95
N SER A 305 -0.03 -9.97 4.03
CA SER A 305 -1.23 -9.27 4.48
C SER A 305 -1.06 -8.77 5.91
N ILE A 306 -1.78 -7.72 6.29
CA ILE A 306 -1.81 -7.26 7.68
C ILE A 306 -2.29 -8.37 8.61
N GLN A 307 -3.27 -9.18 8.19
CA GLN A 307 -3.75 -10.32 8.95
C GLN A 307 -2.66 -11.36 9.20
N GLU A 308 -1.83 -11.64 8.20
CA GLU A 308 -0.68 -12.53 8.34
C GLU A 308 0.37 -11.93 9.28
N SER A 309 0.65 -10.63 9.16
CA SER A 309 1.55 -9.90 10.06
C SER A 309 1.07 -9.94 11.52
N ASN A 310 -0.23 -9.75 11.74
CA ASN A 310 -0.87 -9.88 13.06
C ASN A 310 -0.85 -11.31 13.59
N SER A 311 -0.97 -12.30 12.71
CA SER A 311 -0.90 -13.71 13.11
C SER A 311 0.51 -14.07 13.55
N ARG A 312 1.54 -13.53 12.90
CA ARG A 312 2.94 -13.63 13.35
C ARG A 312 3.16 -12.95 14.69
N LEU A 313 2.45 -11.85 14.94
CA LEU A 313 2.48 -11.20 16.25
C LEU A 313 1.88 -12.08 17.35
N ALA A 314 0.70 -12.63 17.11
CA ALA A 314 0.07 -13.56 18.04
C ALA A 314 0.98 -14.78 18.29
N PHE A 315 1.60 -15.32 17.24
CA PHE A 315 2.57 -16.41 17.34
C PHE A 315 3.80 -16.02 18.18
N PHE A 316 4.34 -14.81 18.00
CA PHE A 316 5.44 -14.29 18.84
C PHE A 316 5.04 -14.23 20.32
N CYS A 317 3.85 -13.72 20.63
CA CYS A 317 3.34 -13.65 22.00
C CYS A 317 3.12 -15.04 22.61
N ILE A 318 2.66 -16.01 21.82
CA ILE A 318 2.47 -17.41 22.27
C ILE A 318 3.81 -18.08 22.56
N ASN A 319 4.82 -17.87 21.73
CA ASN A 319 6.12 -18.54 21.88
C ASN A 319 7.08 -17.82 22.83
N ASN A 320 6.82 -16.58 23.19
CA ASN A 320 7.60 -15.80 24.16
C ASN A 320 6.71 -15.31 25.31
N PRO A 321 6.04 -16.22 26.05
CA PRO A 321 4.99 -15.86 26.99
C PRO A 321 5.53 -15.03 28.16
N LEU A 322 6.76 -15.28 28.63
CA LEU A 322 7.35 -14.48 29.71
C LEU A 322 7.60 -13.02 29.30
N LEU A 323 8.00 -12.79 28.05
CA LEU A 323 8.20 -11.44 27.50
C LEU A 323 6.85 -10.74 27.29
N ALA A 324 5.86 -11.48 26.78
CA ALA A 324 4.49 -10.99 26.61
C ALA A 324 3.80 -10.69 27.95
N ILE A 325 3.96 -11.56 28.94
CA ILE A 325 3.46 -11.36 30.30
C ILE A 325 4.19 -10.18 30.94
N GLY A 326 5.52 -10.12 30.88
CA GLY A 326 6.27 -8.99 31.43
C GLY A 326 5.82 -7.64 30.86
N THR A 327 5.59 -7.57 29.54
CA THR A 327 5.08 -6.35 28.88
C THR A 327 3.63 -6.05 29.25
N LEU A 328 2.74 -7.05 29.31
CA LEU A 328 1.36 -6.89 29.76
C LEU A 328 1.27 -6.45 31.22
N THR A 329 1.99 -7.10 32.13
CA THR A 329 1.99 -6.77 33.56
C THR A 329 2.53 -5.36 33.80
N LEU A 330 3.52 -4.90 33.03
CA LEU A 330 4.02 -3.53 33.16
C LEU A 330 3.02 -2.51 32.59
N LEU A 331 2.31 -2.86 31.51
CA LEU A 331 1.27 -2.00 30.92
C LEU A 331 0.02 -1.89 31.82
N PHE A 332 -0.48 -3.02 32.32
CA PHE A 332 -1.65 -3.05 33.21
C PHE A 332 -1.32 -2.62 34.64
N GLY A 333 -0.12 -2.91 35.14
CA GLY A 333 0.27 -2.63 36.52
C GLY A 333 0.75 -1.21 36.77
N LEU A 334 1.38 -0.54 35.80
CA LEU A 334 1.95 0.80 36.00
C LEU A 334 1.27 1.87 35.15
N VAL A 335 0.94 1.58 33.89
CA VAL A 335 0.47 2.61 32.96
C VAL A 335 -1.01 2.92 33.15
N ILE A 336 -1.86 1.90 33.25
CA ILE A 336 -3.31 2.11 33.42
C ILE A 336 -3.63 2.83 34.74
N PRO A 337 -3.06 2.43 35.90
CA PRO A 337 -3.26 3.17 37.14
C PRO A 337 -2.73 4.60 37.06
N GLY A 338 -1.59 4.82 36.40
CA GLY A 338 -1.03 6.16 36.18
C GLY A 338 -1.92 7.06 35.32
N ILE A 339 -2.49 6.53 34.24
CA ILE A 339 -3.45 7.27 33.38
C ILE A 339 -4.73 7.57 34.15
N LEU A 340 -5.27 6.59 34.89
CA LEU A 340 -6.45 6.78 35.72
C LEU A 340 -6.21 7.84 36.80
N PHE A 341 -5.06 7.79 37.47
CA PHE A 341 -4.66 8.78 38.48
C PHE A 341 -4.55 10.19 37.87
N TYR A 342 -3.82 10.34 36.75
CA TYR A 342 -3.71 11.61 36.02
C TYR A 342 -5.07 12.18 35.62
N TYR A 343 -5.99 11.32 35.15
CA TYR A 343 -7.33 11.73 34.74
C TYR A 343 -8.20 12.14 35.94
N VAL A 344 -8.01 11.52 37.10
CA VAL A 344 -8.69 11.89 38.35
C VAL A 344 -8.18 13.23 38.87
N THR A 345 -6.87 13.48 38.83
CA THR A 345 -6.25 14.69 39.41
C THR A 345 -6.42 15.96 38.56
N ASN A 346 -6.60 15.84 37.24
CA ASN A 346 -6.73 17.00 36.33
C ASN A 346 -8.18 17.36 35.96
N LYS A 347 -9.17 16.67 36.54
CA LYS A 347 -10.60 16.93 36.29
C LYS A 347 -11.28 17.71 37.42
N SER A 348 -10.51 18.09 38.44
CA SER A 348 -10.81 19.04 39.51
C SER A 348 -10.10 20.34 39.24
#